data_AF-B7GF72-F1
#
_entry.id   AF-B7GF72-F1
#
_cell.length_a   1.000
_cell.length_b   1.000
_cell.length_c   1.000
_cell.angle_alpha   90.00
_cell.angle_beta   90.00
_cell.angle_gamma   90.00
#
_symmetry.space_group_name_H-M   'P 1'
#
loop_
_entity.id
_entity.type
_entity.pdbx_description
1 polymer ?
#
loop_
_entity_poly.entity_id
_entity_poly.type
_entity_poly.pdbx_seq_one_letter_code
_entity_poly.pdbx_strand_id
1 'polypeptide(L)'
;MIRDYQAIQKTWFVKGKQRIIPTFGKHQGLKLIGTLNYETGEVFCIEEERYDAETFLRFLQLVLERYPTGKIVMILDNARIHHAKLIQPFLKEHEDRLELVFLPPYSPQLNLIEGLWKWLKSDVIYNVFYSGVQEIRKNVQAFIQRINQKPEQTIDRLCVQL
;
A
#
# COMPACT_ATOMS: atom_id res chain seq x y z
N MET A 1 -5.27 -3.25 2.55
CA MET A 1 -5.42 -4.50 3.34
C MET A 1 -4.88 -5.68 2.54
N ILE A 2 -3.94 -6.41 3.12
CA ILE A 2 -3.41 -7.68 2.63
C ILE A 2 -4.01 -8.76 3.52
N ARG A 3 -4.71 -9.73 2.92
CA ARG A 3 -5.44 -10.75 3.67
C ARG A 3 -4.67 -12.07 3.70
N ASP A 4 -4.96 -12.88 4.71
CA ASP A 4 -4.33 -14.17 4.97
C ASP A 4 -4.91 -15.36 4.18
N TYR A 5 -6.03 -15.17 3.49
CA TYR A 5 -6.52 -16.19 2.55
C TYR A 5 -5.65 -16.23 1.29
N GLN A 6 -5.46 -17.44 0.77
CA GLN A 6 -4.76 -17.67 -0.49
C GLN A 6 -5.56 -17.05 -1.63
N ALA A 7 -5.19 -15.83 -2.05
CA ALA A 7 -5.70 -15.25 -3.28
C ALA A 7 -5.12 -16.05 -4.45
N ILE A 8 -5.99 -16.66 -5.26
CA ILE A 8 -5.57 -17.52 -6.35
C ILE A 8 -5.44 -16.70 -7.63
N GLN A 9 -4.37 -16.95 -8.37
CA GLN A 9 -4.21 -16.50 -9.75
C GLN A 9 -3.96 -17.72 -10.65
N LYS A 10 -3.92 -17.51 -11.98
CA LYS A 10 -3.60 -18.55 -12.96
C LYS A 10 -2.37 -19.35 -12.52
N THR A 11 -2.53 -20.67 -12.45
CA THR A 11 -1.51 -21.62 -11.99
C THR A 11 -1.68 -22.94 -12.74
N TRP A 12 -0.62 -23.74 -12.80
CA TRP A 12 -0.63 -25.03 -13.48
C TRP A 12 -0.88 -26.16 -12.47
N PHE A 13 -1.66 -27.15 -12.87
CA PHE A 13 -1.85 -28.41 -12.14
C PHE A 13 -2.09 -29.56 -13.11
N VAL A 14 -1.88 -30.78 -12.65
CA VAL A 14 -1.95 -31.98 -13.48
C VAL A 14 -3.38 -32.19 -14.01
N LYS A 15 -3.51 -32.47 -15.31
CA LYS A 15 -4.80 -32.75 -15.94
C LYS A 15 -5.49 -33.93 -15.24
N GLY A 16 -6.76 -33.76 -14.90
CA GLY A 16 -7.55 -34.77 -14.19
C GLY A 16 -7.32 -34.83 -12.68
N LYS A 17 -6.46 -33.98 -12.10
CA LYS A 17 -6.27 -33.87 -10.65
C LYS A 17 -6.68 -32.48 -10.17
N GLN A 18 -7.85 -32.38 -9.52
CA GLN A 18 -8.30 -31.13 -8.92
C GLN A 18 -7.32 -30.69 -7.82
N ARG A 19 -6.83 -29.45 -7.90
CA ARG A 19 -5.99 -28.86 -6.85
C ARG A 19 -6.86 -28.54 -5.63
N ILE A 20 -6.43 -29.01 -4.46
CA ILE A 20 -7.04 -28.65 -3.17
C ILE A 20 -6.32 -27.40 -2.65
N ILE A 21 -7.10 -26.38 -2.29
CA ILE A 21 -6.60 -25.09 -1.81
C ILE A 21 -6.87 -25.02 -0.31
N PRO A 22 -5.83 -24.99 0.54
CA PRO A 22 -6.01 -24.84 1.98
C PRO A 22 -6.52 -23.44 2.32
N THR A 23 -7.40 -23.34 3.32
CA THR A 23 -7.97 -22.07 3.81
C THR A 23 -8.09 -22.09 5.34
N PHE A 24 -7.79 -20.97 6.01
CA PHE A 24 -7.86 -20.88 7.48
C PHE A 24 -9.28 -20.73 8.05
N GLY A 25 -10.26 -20.31 7.25
CA GLY A 25 -11.62 -20.01 7.73
C GLY A 25 -11.72 -18.81 8.69
N LYS A 26 -10.61 -18.10 8.94
CA LYS A 26 -10.54 -16.85 9.70
C LYS A 26 -10.13 -15.73 8.76
N HIS A 27 -10.62 -14.52 9.00
CA HIS A 27 -10.27 -13.34 8.21
C HIS A 27 -9.23 -12.53 8.99
N GLN A 28 -7.94 -12.84 8.84
CA GLN A 28 -6.86 -12.00 9.37
C GLN A 28 -6.06 -11.37 8.25
N GLY A 29 -5.28 -10.35 8.56
CA GLY A 29 -4.53 -9.65 7.53
C GLY A 29 -3.87 -8.40 8.05
N LEU A 30 -2.95 -7.89 7.24
CA LEU A 30 -2.23 -6.66 7.52
C LEU A 30 -2.98 -5.50 6.88
N LYS A 31 -3.15 -4.41 7.62
CA LYS A 31 -3.58 -3.14 7.02
C LYS A 31 -2.32 -2.30 6.87
N LEU A 32 -2.07 -1.87 5.65
CA LEU A 32 -0.95 -1.03 5.31
C LEU A 32 -1.49 0.33 4.89
N ILE A 33 -0.78 1.37 5.31
CA ILE A 33 -0.88 2.73 4.76
C ILE A 33 0.47 3.02 4.14
N GLY A 34 0.51 3.59 2.95
CA GLY A 34 1.77 3.89 2.31
C GLY A 34 1.68 5.04 1.33
N THR A 35 2.85 5.50 0.90
CA THR A 35 3.05 6.51 -0.13
C THR A 35 4.16 6.04 -1.07
N LEU A 36 4.06 6.46 -2.34
CA LEU A 36 5.08 6.29 -3.36
C LEU A 36 5.56 7.68 -3.77
N ASN A 37 6.84 7.96 -3.62
CA ASN A 37 7.46 9.12 -4.23
C ASN A 37 7.72 8.80 -5.71
N TYR A 38 6.97 9.46 -6.61
CA TYR A 38 7.03 9.17 -8.04
C TYR A 38 8.34 9.62 -8.71
N GLU A 39 9.05 10.60 -8.11
CA GLU A 39 10.32 11.12 -8.63
C GLU A 39 11.47 10.18 -8.29
N THR A 40 11.48 9.64 -7.07
CA THR A 40 12.58 8.81 -6.58
C THR A 40 12.31 7.32 -6.68
N GLY A 41 11.05 6.90 -6.79
CA GLY A 41 10.62 5.51 -6.71
C GLY A 41 10.54 4.96 -5.29
N GLU A 42 10.78 5.79 -4.28
CA GLU A 42 10.76 5.36 -2.88
C GLU A 42 9.34 5.04 -2.42
N VAL A 43 9.19 3.89 -1.77
CA VAL A 43 7.94 3.46 -1.12
C VAL A 43 8.09 3.53 0.39
N PHE A 44 7.24 4.33 1.03
CA PHE A 44 7.15 4.37 2.49
C PHE A 44 5.82 3.78 2.94
N CYS A 45 5.87 2.75 3.81
CA CYS A 45 4.69 2.05 4.30
C CYS A 45 4.76 1.83 5.81
N ILE A 46 3.63 1.94 6.47
CA ILE A 46 3.43 1.53 7.87
C ILE A 46 2.34 0.48 7.96
N GLU A 47 2.45 -0.37 8.97
CA GLU A 47 1.43 -1.35 9.32
C GLU A 47 0.61 -0.85 10.50
N GLU A 48 -0.71 -1.00 10.39
CA GLU A 48 -1.65 -0.50 11.38
C GLU A 48 -2.73 -1.54 11.70
N GLU A 49 -3.17 -1.58 12.95
CA GLU A 49 -4.31 -2.44 13.33
C GLU A 49 -5.64 -1.85 12.86
N ARG A 50 -5.68 -0.52 12.71
CA ARG A 50 -6.87 0.26 12.35
C ARG A 50 -6.63 1.07 11.08
N TYR A 51 -7.71 1.60 10.52
CA TYR A 51 -7.68 2.45 9.33
C TYR A 51 -8.71 3.56 9.53
N ASP A 52 -8.37 4.47 10.44
CA ASP A 52 -9.20 5.59 10.88
C ASP A 52 -8.45 6.92 10.72
N ALA A 53 -9.11 8.02 11.08
CA ALA A 53 -8.57 9.37 10.91
C ALA A 53 -7.32 9.62 11.77
N GLU A 54 -7.23 9.05 12.98
CA GLU A 54 -6.07 9.18 13.86
C GLU A 54 -4.86 8.46 13.29
N THR A 55 -5.08 7.25 12.76
CA THR A 55 -4.05 6.49 12.06
C THR A 55 -3.53 7.25 10.84
N PHE A 56 -4.42 7.87 10.07
CA PHE A 56 -4.03 8.69 8.92
C PHE A 56 -3.28 9.96 9.34
N LEU A 57 -3.70 10.64 10.40
CA LEU A 57 -2.99 11.81 10.94
C LEU A 57 -1.53 11.45 11.31
N ARG A 58 -1.35 10.36 12.04
CA ARG A 58 -0.02 9.85 12.38
C ARG A 58 0.80 9.49 11.16
N PHE A 59 0.17 8.92 10.12
CA PHE A 59 0.85 8.67 8.86
C PHE A 59 1.35 9.97 8.20
N LEU A 60 0.53 11.04 8.20
CA LEU A 60 0.96 12.34 7.67
C LEU A 60 2.15 12.93 8.45
N GLN A 61 2.15 12.80 9.77
CA GLN A 61 3.28 13.21 10.62
C GLN A 61 4.56 12.46 10.23
N LEU A 62 4.50 11.13 10.10
CA LEU A 62 5.64 10.32 9.68
C LEU A 62 6.12 10.67 8.25
N VAL A 63 5.21 11.05 7.35
CA VAL A 63 5.58 11.52 6.01
C VAL A 63 6.36 12.84 6.08
N LEU A 64 5.93 13.79 6.91
CA LEU A 64 6.67 15.05 7.10
C LEU A 64 8.05 14.82 7.72
N GLU A 65 8.18 13.87 8.66
CA GLU A 65 9.47 13.47 9.22
C GLU A 65 10.37 12.81 8.17
N ARG A 66 9.79 11.95 7.33
CA ARG A 66 10.51 11.23 6.27
C ARG A 66 11.06 12.16 5.19
N TYR A 67 10.30 13.21 4.86
CA TYR A 67 10.64 14.22 3.86
C TYR A 67 10.73 15.62 4.52
N PRO A 68 11.84 15.90 5.24
CA PRO A 68 11.96 17.08 6.10
C PRO A 68 12.00 18.41 5.33
N THR A 69 12.25 18.38 4.03
CA THR A 69 12.43 19.56 3.18
C THR A 69 11.54 19.52 1.94
N GLY A 70 11.25 20.68 1.33
CA GLY A 70 10.48 20.78 0.07
C GLY A 70 8.97 20.54 0.23
N LYS A 71 8.14 21.19 -0.58
CA LYS A 71 6.68 21.08 -0.46
C LYS A 71 6.23 19.68 -0.88
N ILE A 72 5.37 19.05 -0.09
CA ILE A 72 4.81 17.72 -0.35
C ILE A 72 3.41 17.91 -0.92
N VAL A 73 3.19 17.41 -2.14
CA VAL A 73 1.86 17.29 -2.72
C VAL A 73 1.47 15.82 -2.71
N MET A 74 0.52 15.45 -1.87
CA MET A 74 0.08 14.07 -1.70
C MET A 74 -1.18 13.82 -2.51
N ILE A 75 -1.07 12.92 -3.49
CA ILE A 75 -2.20 12.51 -4.34
C ILE A 75 -2.96 11.37 -3.67
N LEU A 76 -4.25 11.56 -3.42
CA LEU A 76 -5.09 10.64 -2.66
C LEU A 76 -6.36 10.26 -3.40
N ASP A 77 -6.93 9.11 -3.04
CA ASP A 77 -8.31 8.78 -3.38
C ASP A 77 -9.30 9.53 -2.45
N ASN A 78 -10.60 9.29 -2.63
CA ASN A 78 -11.64 9.96 -1.84
C ASN A 78 -12.07 9.13 -0.62
N ALA A 79 -11.16 8.34 0.00
CA ALA A 79 -11.51 7.62 1.22
C ALA A 79 -11.95 8.61 2.32
N ARG A 80 -13.04 8.27 3.03
CA ARG A 80 -13.66 9.15 4.05
C ARG A 80 -12.69 9.64 5.12
N ILE A 81 -11.67 8.84 5.45
CA ILE A 81 -10.65 9.20 6.44
C ILE A 81 -9.80 10.40 6.02
N HIS A 82 -9.59 10.61 4.70
CA HIS A 82 -8.83 11.73 4.15
C HIS A 82 -9.60 13.05 4.21
N HIS A 83 -10.91 13.00 4.50
CA HIS A 83 -11.78 14.18 4.65
C HIS A 83 -12.21 14.38 6.11
N ALA A 84 -11.62 13.65 7.06
CA ALA A 84 -11.99 13.75 8.46
C ALA A 84 -11.74 15.17 9.00
N LYS A 85 -12.69 15.69 9.79
CA LYS A 85 -12.51 17.00 10.45
C LYS A 85 -11.29 17.01 11.39
N LEU A 86 -10.98 15.85 11.96
CA LEU A 86 -9.87 15.66 12.90
C LEU A 86 -8.50 16.03 12.31
N ILE A 87 -8.29 15.85 11.00
CA ILE A 87 -7.00 16.16 10.37
C ILE A 87 -6.88 17.62 9.91
N GLN A 88 -7.98 18.38 9.88
CA GLN A 88 -7.99 19.75 9.33
C GLN A 88 -7.08 20.73 10.09
N PRO A 89 -7.00 20.72 11.44
CA PRO A 89 -6.08 21.60 12.16
C PRO A 89 -4.61 21.35 11.77
N PHE A 90 -4.23 20.09 11.62
CA PHE A 90 -2.88 19.69 11.21
C PHE A 90 -2.57 20.12 9.78
N LEU A 91 -3.51 19.94 8.85
CA LEU A 91 -3.33 20.41 7.47
C LEU A 91 -3.18 21.92 7.38
N LYS A 92 -3.92 22.67 8.21
CA LYS A 92 -3.80 24.13 8.28
C LYS A 92 -2.46 24.56 8.88
N GLU A 93 -2.01 23.91 9.94
CA GLU A 93 -0.69 24.17 10.56
C GLU A 93 0.46 23.93 9.57
N HIS A 94 0.30 22.98 8.65
CA HIS A 94 1.31 22.60 7.66
C HIS A 94 0.97 22.99 6.22
N GLU A 95 0.11 23.99 5.99
CA GLU A 95 -0.40 24.32 4.64
C GLU A 95 0.70 24.70 3.63
N ASP A 96 1.78 25.33 4.10
CA ASP A 96 2.96 25.65 3.28
C ASP A 96 3.85 24.42 2.96
N ARG A 97 3.71 23.35 3.75
CA ARG A 97 4.54 22.14 3.68
C ARG A 97 3.84 20.97 3.01
N LEU A 98 2.54 20.79 3.25
CA LEU A 98 1.76 19.61 2.88
C LEU A 98 0.43 20.03 2.24
N GLU A 99 0.23 19.60 1.00
CA GLU A 99 -1.00 19.80 0.25
C GLU A 99 -1.60 18.43 -0.13
N LEU A 100 -2.90 18.25 0.14
CA LEU A 100 -3.62 17.05 -0.28
C LEU A 100 -4.39 17.35 -1.58
N VAL A 101 -4.14 16.55 -2.61
CA VAL A 101 -4.83 16.63 -3.90
C VAL A 101 -5.61 15.35 -4.13
N PHE A 102 -6.90 15.50 -4.40
CA PHE A 102 -7.82 14.36 -4.56
C PHE A 102 -8.03 14.02 -6.03
N LEU A 103 -7.88 12.74 -6.34
CA LEU A 103 -8.22 12.20 -7.66
C LEU A 103 -9.74 12.25 -7.90
N PRO A 104 -10.21 12.20 -9.16
CA PRO A 104 -11.62 12.03 -9.45
C PRO A 104 -12.18 10.76 -8.77
N PRO A 105 -13.41 10.80 -8.23
CA PRO A 105 -14.03 9.63 -7.63
C PRO A 105 -13.99 8.40 -8.56
N TYR A 106 -13.82 7.22 -7.98
CA TYR A 106 -13.78 5.93 -8.69
C TYR A 106 -12.73 5.84 -9.81
N SER A 107 -11.60 6.54 -9.67
CA SER A 107 -10.49 6.51 -10.64
C SER A 107 -9.23 5.81 -10.09
N PRO A 108 -9.29 4.54 -9.66
CA PRO A 108 -8.13 3.84 -9.08
C PRO A 108 -6.98 3.66 -10.06
N GLN A 109 -7.23 3.71 -11.38
CA GLN A 109 -6.21 3.65 -12.42
C GLN A 109 -5.28 4.87 -12.42
N LEU A 110 -5.71 6.00 -11.86
CA LEU A 110 -4.89 7.21 -11.72
C LEU A 110 -4.05 7.17 -10.43
N ASN A 111 -4.34 6.25 -9.52
CA ASN A 111 -3.61 6.13 -8.26
C ASN A 111 -2.46 5.11 -8.40
N LEU A 112 -1.24 5.60 -8.57
CA LEU A 112 -0.04 4.76 -8.76
C LEU A 112 0.15 3.71 -7.66
N ILE A 113 -0.23 4.03 -6.42
CA ILE A 113 -0.06 3.11 -5.30
C ILE A 113 -0.98 1.88 -5.41
N GLU A 114 -2.08 1.94 -6.15
CA GLU A 114 -2.88 0.76 -6.47
C GLU A 114 -2.10 -0.23 -7.35
N GLY A 115 -1.25 0.27 -8.25
CA GLY A 115 -0.31 -0.54 -9.01
C GLY A 115 0.71 -1.23 -8.11
N LEU A 116 1.25 -0.50 -7.12
CA LEU A 116 2.14 -1.06 -6.10
C LEU A 116 1.45 -2.17 -5.30
N TRP A 117 0.20 -1.97 -4.87
CA TRP A 117 -0.54 -2.98 -4.12
C TRP A 117 -0.83 -4.24 -4.96
N LYS A 118 -1.08 -4.09 -6.26
CA LYS A 118 -1.21 -5.22 -7.19
C LYS A 118 0.11 -5.97 -7.33
N TRP A 119 1.24 -5.25 -7.45
CA TRP A 119 2.56 -5.86 -7.53
C TRP A 119 2.89 -6.64 -6.25
N LEU A 120 2.70 -6.03 -5.09
CA LEU A 120 2.90 -6.69 -3.80
C LEU A 120 2.08 -7.98 -3.71
N LYS A 121 0.78 -7.94 -4.02
CA LYS A 121 -0.07 -9.13 -3.98
C LYS A 121 0.43 -10.21 -4.94
N SER A 122 0.90 -9.82 -6.11
CA SER A 122 1.45 -10.76 -7.10
C SER A 122 2.74 -11.43 -6.66
N ASP A 123 3.60 -10.72 -5.94
CA ASP A 123 4.90 -11.22 -5.51
C ASP A 123 4.80 -12.04 -4.22
N VAL A 124 3.93 -11.59 -3.30
CA VAL A 124 3.87 -12.10 -1.93
C VAL A 124 2.68 -13.03 -1.70
N ILE A 125 1.49 -12.69 -2.21
CA ILE A 125 0.25 -13.32 -1.75
C ILE A 125 -0.27 -14.39 -2.71
N TYR A 126 -0.16 -14.15 -4.02
CA TYR A 126 -0.81 -15.01 -4.99
C TYR A 126 -0.24 -16.42 -5.01
N ASN A 127 -1.13 -17.40 -4.90
CA ASN A 127 -0.82 -18.83 -4.89
C ASN A 127 0.08 -19.30 -3.72
N VAL A 128 0.31 -18.47 -2.70
CA VAL A 128 1.07 -18.83 -1.49
C VAL A 128 0.10 -19.06 -0.32
N PHE A 129 0.34 -20.12 0.46
CA PHE A 129 -0.38 -20.37 1.71
C PHE A 129 0.59 -20.21 2.87
N TYR A 130 0.42 -19.12 3.61
CA TYR A 130 1.25 -18.79 4.77
C TYR A 130 0.74 -19.48 6.02
N SER A 131 1.61 -19.84 6.95
CA SER A 131 1.22 -20.47 8.22
C SER A 131 0.48 -19.51 9.17
N GLY A 132 0.66 -18.20 8.98
CA GLY A 132 -0.04 -17.16 9.74
C GLY A 132 0.38 -15.73 9.37
N VAL A 133 -0.26 -14.74 10.01
CA VAL A 133 -0.08 -13.30 9.73
C VAL A 133 1.36 -12.82 9.92
N GLN A 134 2.11 -13.41 10.85
CA GLN A 134 3.52 -13.06 11.10
C GLN A 134 4.40 -13.35 9.87
N GLU A 135 4.13 -14.44 9.15
CA GLU A 135 4.86 -14.81 7.95
C GLU A 135 4.52 -13.85 6.80
N ILE A 136 3.25 -13.46 6.68
CA ILE A 136 2.82 -12.43 5.73
C ILE A 136 3.58 -11.12 6.02
N ARG A 137 3.64 -10.70 7.29
CA ARG A 137 4.32 -9.47 7.71
C ARG A 137 5.78 -9.48 7.30
N LYS A 138 6.48 -10.57 7.59
CA LYS A 138 7.89 -10.75 7.20
C LYS A 138 8.08 -10.61 5.70
N ASN A 139 7.26 -11.27 4.89
CA ASN A 139 7.39 -11.24 3.43
C ASN A 139 7.00 -9.87 2.83
N VAL A 140 6.00 -9.21 3.40
CA VAL A 140 5.64 -7.83 3.04
C VAL A 140 6.78 -6.86 3.33
N GLN A 141 7.39 -6.93 4.51
CA GLN A 141 8.54 -6.10 4.86
C GLN A 141 9.73 -6.37 3.94
N ALA A 142 10.02 -7.65 3.65
CA ALA A 142 11.07 -8.02 2.72
C ALA A 142 10.81 -7.50 1.30
N PHE A 143 9.55 -7.53 0.83
CA PHE A 143 9.15 -6.96 -0.45
C PHE A 143 9.43 -5.44 -0.49
N ILE A 144 8.97 -4.69 0.52
CA ILE A 144 9.15 -3.23 0.58
C ILE A 144 10.65 -2.87 0.65
N GLN A 145 11.43 -3.59 1.47
CA GLN A 145 12.88 -3.40 1.53
C GLN A 145 13.54 -3.67 0.18
N ARG A 146 13.15 -4.75 -0.50
CA ARG A 146 13.71 -5.15 -1.79
C ARG A 146 13.46 -4.09 -2.87
N ILE A 147 12.24 -3.55 -2.97
CA ILE A 147 11.94 -2.53 -3.99
C ILE A 147 12.62 -1.20 -3.67
N ASN A 148 12.81 -0.85 -2.39
CA ASN A 148 13.53 0.35 -1.98
C ASN A 148 15.06 0.24 -2.13
N GLN A 149 15.62 -0.97 -2.27
CA GLN A 149 17.04 -1.15 -2.61
C GLN A 149 17.34 -0.78 -4.07
N LYS A 150 16.31 -0.82 -4.94
CA LYS A 150 16.40 -0.51 -6.38
C LYS A 150 15.16 0.27 -6.82
N PRO A 151 14.98 1.50 -6.33
CA PRO A 151 13.73 2.24 -6.50
C PRO A 151 13.45 2.62 -7.96
N GLU A 152 14.48 2.63 -8.84
CA GLU A 152 14.32 2.77 -10.28
C GLU A 152 13.38 1.72 -10.88
N GLN A 153 13.37 0.49 -10.32
CA GLN A 153 12.45 -0.57 -10.77
C GLN A 153 10.99 -0.23 -10.47
N THR A 154 10.75 0.50 -9.37
CA THR A 154 9.41 0.98 -9.01
C THR A 154 8.94 2.02 -10.02
N ILE A 155 9.82 2.95 -10.42
CA ILE A 155 9.52 3.95 -11.45
C ILE A 155 9.23 3.28 -12.79
N ASP A 156 10.13 2.43 -13.27
CA ASP A 156 10.00 1.77 -14.57
C ASP A 156 8.72 0.94 -14.65
N ARG A 157 8.36 0.28 -13.55
CA ARG A 157 7.18 -0.59 -13.50
C ARG A 157 5.88 0.17 -13.35
N LEU A 158 5.85 1.21 -12.51
CA LEU A 158 4.60 1.87 -12.10
C LEU A 158 4.36 3.21 -12.79
N CYS A 159 5.43 3.98 -13.05
CA CYS A 159 5.33 5.34 -13.55
C CYS A 159 5.48 5.43 -15.08
N VAL A 160 6.21 4.51 -15.71
CA VAL A 160 6.57 4.60 -17.15
C VAL A 160 5.67 3.76 -18.06
N GLN A 161 4.97 2.73 -17.54
CA GLN A 161 4.14 1.82 -18.35
C GLN A 161 2.74 2.39 -18.72
N LEU A 162 2.66 3.65 -19.14
CA LEU A 162 1.43 4.24 -19.70
C LEU A 162 1.19 3.78 -21.15
#